data_AF-A0A967YYD9-F1
#
_entry.id   AF-A0A967YYD9-F1
#
_cell.length_a   1.000
_cell.length_b   1.000
_cell.length_c   1.000
_cell.angle_alpha   90.00
_cell.angle_beta   90.00
_cell.angle_gamma   90.00
#
_symmetry.space_group_name_H-M   'P 1'
#
loop_
_entity.id
_entity.type
_entity.pdbx_description
1 polymer ?
#
loop_
_entity_poly.entity_id
_entity_poly.type
_entity_poly.pdbx_seq_one_letter_code
_entity_poly.pdbx_strand_id
1 'polypeptide(L)' 'ELANGGTVFLDEVGDITPPAQLRLLRVIEEGEFQRLGSSETIHVDVRVIAATNRDLWKMVQEGIFRDDLYYRLNVIPIT' A
#
# COMPACT_ATOMS: atom_id res chain seq x y z
N GLU A 1 -1.61 0.57 14.67
CA GLU A 1 -1.93 0.10 16.04
C GLU A 1 -3.09 -0.89 16.06
N LEU A 2 -4.30 -0.54 15.58
CA LEU A 2 -5.46 -1.46 15.58
C LEU A 2 -5.24 -2.81 14.87
N ALA A 3 -4.38 -2.86 13.86
CA ALA A 3 -4.08 -4.08 13.11
C ALA A 3 -2.67 -4.65 13.39
N ASN A 4 -1.94 -4.16 14.40
CA ASN A 4 -0.60 -4.69 14.70
C ASN A 4 -0.68 -6.17 15.09
N GLY A 5 0.10 -7.02 14.43
CA GLY A 5 0.01 -8.49 14.49
C GLY A 5 -1.17 -9.08 13.69
N GLY A 6 -1.84 -8.27 12.87
CA GLY A 6 -3.08 -8.60 12.18
C GLY A 6 -2.99 -8.49 10.66
N THR A 7 -4.13 -8.31 10.02
CA THR A 7 -4.24 -8.17 8.55
C THR A 7 -5.00 -6.90 8.22
N VAL A 8 -4.51 -6.16 7.23
CA VAL A 8 -5.16 -5.00 6.64
C VAL A 8 -5.66 -5.39 5.26
N PHE A 9 -6.96 -5.18 5.03
CA PHE A 9 -7.56 -5.28 3.71
C PHE A 9 -7.71 -3.87 3.10
N LEU A 10 -7.16 -3.69 1.91
CA LEU A 10 -7.23 -2.46 1.13
C LEU A 10 -8.10 -2.70 -0.09
N ASP A 11 -9.33 -2.19 -0.05
CA ASP A 11 -10.22 -2.21 -1.19
C ASP A 11 -9.93 -1.01 -2.12
N GLU A 12 -10.13 -1.21 -3.41
CA GLU A 12 -9.84 -0.25 -4.48
C GLU A 12 -8.47 0.45 -4.36
N VAL A 13 -7.41 -0.35 -4.21
CA VAL A 13 -6.03 0.19 -4.08
C VAL A 13 -5.60 1.07 -5.27
N GLY A 14 -6.23 0.92 -6.44
CA GLY A 14 -6.02 1.77 -7.60
C GLY A 14 -6.50 3.22 -7.42
N ASP A 15 -7.37 3.51 -6.45
CA ASP A 15 -7.95 4.85 -6.25
C ASP A 15 -7.17 5.71 -5.24
N ILE A 16 -6.10 5.16 -4.66
CA ILE A 16 -5.29 5.91 -3.70
C ILE A 16 -4.43 6.99 -4.38
N THR A 17 -4.38 8.16 -3.76
CA THR A 17 -3.61 9.31 -4.26
C THR A 17 -2.09 9.01 -4.29
N PRO A 18 -1.29 9.67 -5.16
CA PRO A 18 0.16 9.43 -5.22
C PRO A 18 0.90 9.55 -3.87
N PRO A 19 0.58 10.54 -2.99
CA PRO A 19 1.16 10.57 -1.64
C PRO A 19 0.76 9.38 -0.77
N ALA A 20 -0.46 8.86 -0.94
CA ALA A 20 -0.91 7.66 -0.23
C ALA A 20 -0.20 6.40 -0.75
N GLN A 21 0.08 6.31 -2.06
CA GLN A 21 0.91 5.21 -2.62
C GLN A 21 2.28 5.15 -1.95
N LEU A 22 2.97 6.30 -1.80
CA LEU A 22 4.26 6.36 -1.12
C LEU A 22 4.17 5.94 0.36
N ARG A 23 3.12 6.36 1.06
CA ARG A 23 2.92 5.96 2.46
C ARG A 23 2.63 4.47 2.60
N LEU A 24 1.83 3.91 1.69
CA LEU A 24 1.55 2.47 1.67
C LEU A 24 2.81 1.67 1.37
N LEU A 25 3.64 2.12 0.43
CA LEU A 25 4.92 1.50 0.14
C LEU A 25 5.80 1.42 1.39
N ARG A 26 5.94 2.52 2.15
CA ARG A 26 6.70 2.52 3.42
C ARG A 26 6.15 1.54 4.45
N VAL A 27 4.83 1.43 4.58
CA VAL A 27 4.21 0.44 5.47
C VAL A 27 4.57 -0.99 5.04
N ILE A 28 4.57 -1.27 3.73
CA ILE A 28 4.87 -2.61 3.21
C ILE A 28 6.36 -2.95 3.30
N GLU A 29 7.25 -1.98 3.07
CA GLU A 29 8.70 -2.22 3.02
C GLU A 29 9.38 -2.10 4.38
N GLU A 30 9.05 -1.05 5.14
CA GLU A 30 9.70 -0.70 6.40
C GLU A 30 8.89 -1.19 7.60
N GLY A 31 7.61 -1.51 7.42
CA GLY A 31 6.71 -1.79 8.55
C GLY A 31 6.42 -0.54 9.38
N GLU A 32 6.56 0.65 8.80
CA GLU A 32 6.52 1.91 9.55
C GLU A 32 5.54 2.93 8.92
N PHE A 33 4.95 3.77 9.77
CA PHE A 33 4.15 4.92 9.32
C PHE A 33 4.17 6.08 10.30
N GLN A 34 3.73 7.25 9.84
CA GLN A 34 3.55 8.45 10.66
C GLN A 34 2.07 8.81 10.77
N ARG A 35 1.63 9.24 11.96
CA ARG A 35 0.28 9.78 12.14
C ARG A 35 0.14 11.11 11.39
N LEU A 36 -1.04 11.41 10.88
CA LEU A 36 -1.31 12.71 10.26
C LEU A 36 -1.02 13.84 11.26
N GLY A 37 -0.13 14.76 10.89
CA GLY A 37 0.26 15.89 11.74
C GLY A 37 1.29 15.56 12.84
N SER A 38 1.78 14.33 12.92
CA SER A 38 2.87 13.93 13.82
C SER A 38 4.13 13.57 13.04
N SER A 39 5.30 13.87 13.59
CA SER A 39 6.59 13.39 13.10
C SER A 39 7.01 12.06 13.75
N GLU A 40 6.22 11.55 14.70
CA GLU A 40 6.45 10.28 15.36
C GLU A 40 6.26 9.12 14.37
N THR A 41 7.31 8.30 14.24
CA THR A 41 7.31 7.08 13.45
C THR A 41 6.87 5.90 14.31
N ILE A 42 5.91 5.12 13.81
CA ILE A 42 5.32 3.98 14.49
C ILE A 42 5.61 2.72 13.68
N HIS A 43 6.20 1.72 14.34
CA HIS A 43 6.44 0.40 13.75
C HIS A 43 5.21 -0.50 13.90
N VAL A 44 4.98 -1.35 12.91
CA VAL A 44 3.83 -2.25 12.81
C VAL A 44 4.27 -3.54 12.12
N ASP A 45 3.71 -4.65 12.58
CA ASP A 45 3.71 -5.92 11.86
C ASP A 45 2.30 -6.16 11.32
N VAL A 46 2.11 -6.09 10.00
CA VAL A 46 0.81 -6.28 9.36
C VAL A 46 0.94 -7.11 8.10
N ARG A 47 0.01 -8.04 7.90
CA ARG A 47 -0.24 -8.63 6.58
C ARG A 47 -1.11 -7.69 5.76
N VAL A 48 -0.72 -7.42 4.51
CA VAL A 48 -1.53 -6.61 3.58
C VAL A 48 -2.21 -7.52 2.57
N ILE A 49 -3.50 -7.30 2.36
CA ILE A 49 -4.28 -7.87 1.26
C ILE A 49 -4.90 -6.68 0.52
N ALA A 50 -4.70 -6.60 -0.79
CA ALA A 50 -5.24 -5.53 -1.60
C ALA A 50 -6.18 -6.10 -2.68
N ALA A 51 -7.22 -5.34 -3.00
CA ALA A 51 -8.12 -5.59 -4.11
C ALA A 51 -8.31 -4.30 -4.93
N THR A 52 -8.63 -4.46 -6.21
CA THR A 52 -9.06 -3.35 -7.07
C THR A 52 -9.76 -3.88 -8.30
N ASN A 53 -10.66 -3.06 -8.85
CA ASN A 53 -11.28 -3.30 -10.16
C ASN A 53 -10.47 -2.71 -11.34
N ARG A 54 -9.36 -2.01 -11.06
CA ARG A 54 -8.55 -1.29 -12.06
C ARG A 54 -7.34 -2.12 -12.49
N ASP A 55 -6.92 -1.97 -13.74
CA ASP A 55 -5.67 -2.54 -14.24
C ASP A 55 -4.47 -1.71 -13.73
N LEU A 56 -3.85 -2.17 -12.64
CA LEU A 56 -2.71 -1.50 -12.05
C LEU A 56 -1.51 -1.44 -12.99
N TRP A 57 -1.31 -2.44 -13.84
CA TRP A 57 -0.18 -2.45 -14.77
C TRP A 57 -0.32 -1.35 -15.83
N LYS A 58 -1.53 -1.20 -16.36
CA LYS A 58 -1.85 -0.07 -17.25
C LYS A 58 -1.64 1.28 -16.54
N MET A 59 -2.04 1.39 -15.28
CA MET A 59 -1.84 2.62 -14.49
C MET A 59 -0.35 2.92 -14.22
N VAL A 60 0.49 1.89 -14.09
CA VAL A 60 1.96 2.04 -14.03
C VAL A 60 2.48 2.60 -15.35
N GLN A 61 2.04 2.06 -16.49
CA GLN A 61 2.43 2.55 -17.82
C GLN A 61 1.99 4.00 -18.06
N GLU A 62 0.87 4.41 -17.49
CA GLU A 62 0.34 5.78 -17.54
C GLU A 62 1.00 6.74 -16.52
N GLY A 63 1.87 6.23 -15.63
CA GLY A 63 2.54 7.02 -14.58
C GLY A 63 1.61 7.46 -13.43
N ILE A 64 0.44 6.83 -13.30
CA ILE A 64 -0.56 7.14 -12.27
C ILE A 64 -0.36 6.27 -11.02
N PHE A 65 0.19 5.06 -11.21
CA PHE A 65 0.51 4.14 -10.13
C PHE A 65 2.01 3.88 -10.10
N ARG A 66 2.61 3.83 -8.92
CA ARG A 66 4.05 3.57 -8.80
C ARG A 66 4.39 2.13 -9.15
N ASP A 67 5.45 1.95 -9.92
CA ASP A 67 6.00 0.65 -10.30
C ASP A 67 6.50 -0.14 -9.09
N ASP A 68 7.20 0.53 -8.17
CA ASP A 68 7.68 -0.07 -6.91
C ASP A 68 6.55 -0.66 -6.06
N LEU A 69 5.48 0.09 -5.85
CA LEU A 69 4.29 -0.37 -5.12
C LEU A 69 3.58 -1.52 -5.86
N TYR A 70 3.48 -1.46 -7.18
CA TYR A 70 2.88 -2.54 -7.98
C TYR A 70 3.60 -3.86 -7.74
N TYR A 71 4.93 -3.87 -7.84
CA TYR A 71 5.71 -5.09 -7.61
C TYR A 71 5.62 -5.61 -6.18
N ARG A 72 5.44 -4.73 -5.18
CA ARG A 72 5.21 -5.13 -3.78
C ARG A 72 3.84 -5.74 -3.53
N LEU A 73 2.80 -5.28 -4.22
CA LEU A 73 1.45 -5.83 -4.09
C LEU A 73 1.28 -7.11 -4.94
N ASN A 74 1.88 -7.16 -6.13
CA ASN A 74 1.71 -8.24 -7.10
C ASN A 74 2.64 -9.45 -6.87
N VAL A 75 2.95 -9.77 -5.61
CA VAL A 75 3.79 -10.93 -5.26
C VAL A 75 2.98 -12.24 -5.32
N ILE A 76 1.73 -12.21 -4.88
CA ILE A 76 0.82 -13.36 -4.90
C ILE A 76 -0.51 -12.90 -5.52
N PRO A 77 -0.63 -12.89 -6.86
CA PRO A 77 -1.87 -12.51 -7.54
C PRO A 77 -2.98 -13.55 -7.32
N ILE A 78 -4.21 -13.06 -7.14
CA ILE A 78 -5.44 -13.87 -7.13
C ILE A 78 -6.38 -13.21 -8.17
N THR A 79 -6.59 -13.89 -9.29
CA THR A 79 -7.33 -13.38 -10.46
C THR A 79 -8.41 -14.35 -10.90
#